data_AF-A0A388PCF8-F1
#
_entry.id   AF-A0A388PCF8-F1
#
_cell.length_a   1.000
_cell.length_b   1.000
_cell.length_c   1.000
_cell.angle_alpha   90.00
_cell.angle_beta   90.00
_cell.angle_gamma   90.00
#
_symmetry.space_group_name_H-M   'P 1'
#
loop_
_entity.id
_entity.type
_entity.pdbx_description
1 polymer ?
#
loop_
_entity_poly.entity_id
_entity_poly.type
_entity_poly.pdbx_seq_one_letter_code
_entity_poly.pdbx_strand_id
1 'polypeptide(L)'
;MVVTTGFFPDDAKFELLGDAMKKSQITYELFSVALLILDKEDRLSIVIKPADAEKRTDATLSISVPDSVPFLTEAEAVSHVLNRHLDKFFDTVEVETEAPKGSFLMVARCKRTGAILGSPTHHSYQKTLRDHHARTCPNAPFDRFKADLEMVREPEAIEAWKKSMSTRTEYAPKDRQEGEPERLESMDAARGFLLAFRREATVISRNQVRFPGRLLAEMPPGPLRDCVRYALDRQRDFPLDTANGIRGRLRKEGFHLYKKGSKGITYACGVRRKCRDPKSSFSDAMQKIFDCLDKTSGIQGKDVTLAVAGETADDAAKARVLADLNFLIGEGYIAKLHDSRLFAQPVLSTQAQAKEEAANEDATEEK
;
A
#
# COMPACT_ATOMS: atom_id res chain seq x y z
N MET A 1 17.00 -6.64 -5.15
CA MET A 1 15.56 -6.52 -4.83
C MET A 1 14.98 -7.91 -4.73
N VAL A 2 14.15 -8.20 -3.73
CA VAL A 2 13.52 -9.54 -3.55
C VAL A 2 12.22 -9.68 -4.34
N VAL A 3 11.60 -8.55 -4.69
CA VAL A 3 10.39 -8.47 -5.52
C VAL A 3 10.52 -7.33 -6.53
N THR A 4 9.78 -7.41 -7.63
CA THR A 4 9.45 -6.26 -8.47
C THR A 4 8.13 -5.66 -8.01
N THR A 5 8.01 -4.34 -8.13
CA THR A 5 6.88 -3.57 -7.59
C THR A 5 6.25 -2.72 -8.69
N GLY A 6 4.92 -2.70 -8.75
CA GLY A 6 4.14 -1.74 -9.51
C GLY A 6 3.19 -0.99 -8.60
N PHE A 7 3.07 0.31 -8.81
CA PHE A 7 2.22 1.19 -8.02
C PHE A 7 1.06 1.68 -8.87
N PHE A 8 -0.15 1.48 -8.39
CA PHE A 8 -1.38 1.83 -9.08
C PHE A 8 -2.31 2.59 -8.14
N PRO A 9 -3.27 3.34 -8.67
CA PRO A 9 -4.35 3.89 -7.87
C PRO A 9 -5.18 2.77 -7.24
N ASP A 10 -5.64 2.99 -6.01
CA ASP A 10 -6.79 2.30 -5.44
C ASP A 10 -8.06 2.70 -6.22
N ASP A 11 -8.85 1.71 -6.65
CA ASP A 11 -9.94 1.93 -7.60
C ASP A 11 -10.99 2.89 -7.05
N ALA A 12 -11.49 2.65 -5.83
CA ALA A 12 -12.55 3.45 -5.23
C ALA A 12 -12.08 4.89 -4.93
N LYS A 13 -10.85 5.06 -4.46
CA LYS A 13 -10.29 6.39 -4.21
C LYS A 13 -10.03 7.16 -5.50
N PHE A 14 -9.63 6.46 -6.56
CA PHE A 14 -9.32 7.08 -7.84
C PHE A 14 -10.56 7.50 -8.61
N GLU A 15 -11.66 6.76 -8.54
CA GLU A 15 -12.95 7.20 -9.11
C GLU A 15 -13.40 8.54 -8.51
N LEU A 16 -13.38 8.66 -7.18
CA LEU A 16 -13.73 9.90 -6.48
C LEU A 16 -12.79 11.07 -6.85
N LEU A 17 -11.49 10.79 -6.92
CA LEU A 17 -10.49 11.78 -7.30
C LEU A 17 -10.65 12.20 -8.77
N GLY A 18 -10.89 11.24 -9.66
CA GLY A 18 -11.10 11.43 -11.08
C GLY A 18 -12.31 12.32 -11.35
N ASP A 19 -13.41 12.12 -10.64
CA ASP A 19 -14.60 12.97 -10.75
C ASP A 19 -14.34 14.41 -10.31
N ALA A 20 -13.60 14.61 -9.22
CA ALA A 20 -13.20 15.96 -8.79
C ALA A 20 -12.27 16.63 -9.81
N MET A 21 -11.30 15.90 -10.34
CA MET A 21 -10.38 16.37 -11.38
C MET A 21 -11.14 16.75 -12.67
N LYS A 22 -12.09 15.93 -13.13
CA LYS A 22 -12.92 16.21 -14.32
C LYS A 22 -13.74 17.50 -14.14
N LYS A 23 -14.40 17.68 -12.99
CA LYS A 23 -15.19 18.89 -12.68
C LYS A 23 -14.36 20.18 -12.69
N SER A 24 -13.08 20.09 -12.31
CA SER A 24 -12.20 21.25 -12.25
C SER A 24 -11.76 21.79 -13.61
N GLN A 25 -11.90 20.98 -14.68
CA GLN A 25 -11.37 21.25 -16.03
C GLN A 25 -9.86 21.56 -16.08
N ILE A 26 -9.13 21.25 -15.00
CA ILE A 26 -7.69 21.42 -14.90
C ILE A 26 -7.00 20.37 -15.77
N THR A 27 -5.97 20.81 -16.47
CA THR A 27 -4.99 19.99 -17.14
C THR A 27 -3.86 19.70 -16.17
N TYR A 28 -3.64 18.42 -15.87
CA TYR A 28 -2.57 17.96 -15.00
C TYR A 28 -1.44 17.39 -15.84
N GLU A 29 -0.19 17.59 -15.41
CA GLU A 29 0.92 16.80 -15.93
C GLU A 29 0.75 15.36 -15.45
N LEU A 30 1.03 14.38 -16.31
CA LEU A 30 0.85 12.97 -15.96
C LEU A 30 1.68 12.57 -14.72
N PHE A 31 2.88 13.14 -14.58
CA PHE A 31 3.73 12.95 -13.41
C PHE A 31 3.10 13.53 -12.15
N SER A 32 2.45 14.71 -12.24
CA SER A 32 1.73 15.29 -11.10
C SER A 32 0.58 14.39 -10.64
N VAL A 33 -0.16 13.77 -11.59
CA VAL A 33 -1.21 12.79 -11.25
C VAL A 33 -0.61 11.57 -10.57
N ALA A 34 0.51 11.05 -11.07
CA ALA A 34 1.19 9.91 -10.46
C ALA A 34 1.67 10.23 -9.03
N LEU A 35 2.29 11.39 -8.80
CA LEU A 35 2.70 11.83 -7.46
C LEU A 35 1.51 11.98 -6.51
N LEU A 36 0.38 12.52 -6.99
CA LEU A 36 -0.84 12.66 -6.20
C LEU A 36 -1.36 11.31 -5.65
N ILE A 37 -1.13 10.23 -6.40
CA ILE A 37 -1.46 8.86 -6.00
C ILE A 37 -0.40 8.31 -5.02
N LEU A 38 0.89 8.52 -5.30
CA LEU A 38 2.01 8.01 -4.48
C LEU A 38 2.19 8.74 -3.14
N ASP A 39 1.66 9.96 -3.02
CA ASP A 39 1.77 10.81 -1.83
C ASP A 39 1.09 10.17 -0.61
N LYS A 40 -0.05 9.48 -0.82
CA LYS A 40 -0.81 8.87 0.27
C LYS A 40 -1.01 7.38 0.08
N GLU A 41 -0.69 6.61 1.12
CA GLU A 41 -0.82 5.15 1.14
C GLU A 41 -2.28 4.66 0.98
N ASP A 42 -3.26 5.50 1.33
CA ASP A 42 -4.68 5.18 1.19
C ASP A 42 -5.18 5.22 -0.27
N ARG A 43 -4.48 5.93 -1.15
CA ARG A 43 -4.75 6.01 -2.59
C ARG A 43 -4.00 4.97 -3.39
N LEU A 44 -3.18 4.16 -2.73
CA LEU A 44 -2.21 3.29 -3.37
C LEU A 44 -2.69 1.84 -3.35
N SER A 45 -2.64 1.20 -4.52
CA SER A 45 -2.70 -0.24 -4.69
C SER A 45 -1.31 -0.71 -5.13
N ILE A 46 -0.66 -1.51 -4.30
CA ILE A 46 0.68 -2.04 -4.56
C ILE A 46 0.55 -3.41 -5.20
N VAL A 47 1.29 -3.64 -6.28
CA VAL A 47 1.40 -4.92 -6.95
C VAL A 47 2.84 -5.40 -6.82
N ILE A 48 3.04 -6.62 -6.33
CA ILE A 48 4.36 -7.24 -6.21
C ILE A 48 4.42 -8.57 -6.96
N LYS A 49 5.59 -8.87 -7.49
CA LYS A 49 5.94 -10.17 -8.09
C LYS A 49 7.32 -10.60 -7.60
N PRO A 50 7.62 -11.89 -7.46
CA PRO A 50 8.97 -12.36 -7.18
C PRO A 50 9.98 -11.75 -8.17
N ALA A 51 11.16 -11.34 -7.69
CA ALA A 51 12.17 -10.72 -8.56
C ALA A 51 12.61 -11.65 -9.71
N ASP A 52 12.66 -12.96 -9.45
CA ASP A 52 13.05 -13.97 -10.43
C ASP A 52 11.87 -14.54 -11.23
N ALA A 53 10.68 -13.94 -11.17
CA ALA A 53 9.47 -14.49 -11.81
C ALA A 53 9.63 -14.77 -13.32
N GLU A 54 10.52 -14.04 -14.02
CA GLU A 54 10.83 -14.29 -15.44
C GLU A 54 11.70 -15.54 -15.66
N LYS A 55 12.58 -15.86 -14.70
CA LYS A 55 13.49 -17.03 -14.76
C LYS A 55 12.87 -18.26 -14.11
N ARG A 56 11.99 -18.04 -13.14
CA ARG A 56 11.31 -19.03 -12.31
C ARG A 56 9.82 -18.74 -12.32
N THR A 57 9.14 -19.33 -13.29
CA THR A 57 7.68 -19.20 -13.44
C THR A 57 6.90 -19.83 -12.30
N ASP A 58 7.54 -20.70 -11.50
CA ASP A 58 7.04 -21.32 -10.28
C ASP A 58 7.19 -20.43 -9.04
N ALA A 59 7.92 -19.32 -9.13
CA ALA A 59 8.12 -18.43 -7.99
C ALA A 59 6.77 -17.82 -7.57
N THR A 60 6.44 -17.99 -6.29
CA THR A 60 5.21 -17.47 -5.70
C THR A 60 5.51 -16.69 -4.44
N LEU A 61 4.57 -15.82 -4.08
CA LEU A 61 4.48 -15.11 -2.83
C LEU A 61 3.28 -15.65 -2.06
N SER A 62 3.34 -15.60 -0.74
CA SER A 62 2.27 -16.05 0.12
C SER A 62 1.50 -14.86 0.67
N ILE A 63 0.18 -15.00 0.78
CA ILE A 63 -0.72 -13.97 1.30
C ILE A 63 -1.43 -14.54 2.52
N SER A 64 -1.43 -13.80 3.62
CA SER A 64 -2.31 -14.08 4.75
C SER A 64 -3.75 -13.75 4.34
N VAL A 65 -4.62 -14.75 4.30
CA VAL A 65 -6.01 -14.58 3.84
C VAL A 65 -6.84 -13.67 4.77
N PRO A 66 -6.69 -13.74 6.11
CA PRO A 66 -7.48 -12.91 7.03
C PRO A 66 -7.30 -11.40 6.93
N ASP A 67 -6.16 -10.92 6.41
CA ASP A 67 -5.83 -9.48 6.33
C ASP A 67 -5.17 -9.03 5.01
N SER A 68 -4.92 -9.96 4.08
CA SER A 68 -4.28 -9.73 2.78
C SER A 68 -2.82 -9.25 2.84
N VAL A 69 -2.13 -9.42 3.97
CA VAL A 69 -0.70 -9.04 4.08
C VAL A 69 0.17 -10.05 3.31
N PRO A 70 1.11 -9.57 2.46
CA PRO A 70 2.00 -10.44 1.69
C PRO A 70 3.28 -10.84 2.44
N PHE A 71 3.80 -12.02 2.10
CA PHE A 71 5.00 -12.64 2.65
C PHE A 71 5.83 -13.33 1.56
N LEU A 72 7.13 -13.51 1.81
CA LEU A 72 8.01 -14.23 0.89
C LEU A 72 7.80 -15.74 0.96
N THR A 73 7.39 -16.26 2.11
CA THR A 73 7.20 -17.69 2.33
C THR A 73 5.86 -18.01 3.00
N GLU A 74 5.36 -19.23 2.75
CA GLU A 74 4.16 -19.74 3.39
C GLU A 74 4.33 -19.86 4.91
N ALA A 75 5.53 -20.25 5.37
CA ALA A 75 5.83 -20.39 6.79
C ALA A 75 5.70 -19.06 7.57
N GLU A 76 6.18 -17.95 6.99
CA GLU A 76 6.03 -16.62 7.58
C GLU A 76 4.57 -16.18 7.62
N ALA A 77 3.82 -16.40 6.53
CA ALA A 77 2.41 -16.04 6.45
C ALA A 77 1.55 -16.80 7.47
N VAL A 78 1.77 -18.12 7.62
CA VAL A 78 1.07 -18.93 8.63
C VAL A 78 1.44 -18.48 10.04
N SER A 79 2.71 -18.18 10.30
CA SER A 79 3.14 -17.68 11.60
C SER A 79 2.48 -16.34 11.95
N HIS A 80 2.31 -15.45 10.96
CA HIS A 80 1.58 -14.20 11.12
C HIS A 80 0.10 -14.43 11.45
N VAL A 81 -0.57 -15.36 10.75
CA VAL A 81 -1.97 -15.73 11.05
C VAL A 81 -2.11 -16.23 12.48
N LEU A 82 -1.22 -17.13 12.91
CA LEU A 82 -1.24 -17.69 14.27
C LEU A 82 -0.97 -16.64 15.34
N ASN A 83 -0.18 -15.62 15.06
CA ASN A 83 0.14 -14.58 16.05
C ASN A 83 -0.92 -13.48 16.13
N ARG A 84 -1.62 -13.16 15.03
CA ARG A 84 -2.48 -11.98 14.92
C ARG A 84 -3.96 -12.27 14.73
N HIS A 85 -4.29 -13.47 14.22
CA HIS A 85 -5.65 -13.85 13.82
C HIS A 85 -6.03 -15.23 14.40
N LEU A 86 -5.39 -15.66 15.48
CA LEU A 86 -5.67 -16.96 16.12
C LEU A 86 -7.14 -17.08 16.53
N ASP A 87 -7.68 -15.99 17.04
CA ASP A 87 -9.06 -15.81 17.48
C ASP A 87 -10.09 -16.03 16.37
N LYS A 88 -9.71 -15.90 15.09
CA LYS A 88 -10.60 -16.20 13.97
C LYS A 88 -10.79 -17.70 13.75
N PHE A 89 -9.84 -18.53 14.19
CA PHE A 89 -9.84 -19.97 13.93
C PHE A 89 -10.08 -20.82 15.17
N PHE A 90 -9.62 -20.35 16.33
CA PHE A 90 -9.65 -21.13 17.56
C PHE A 90 -10.19 -20.32 18.74
N ASP A 91 -10.88 -21.01 19.64
CA ASP A 91 -11.09 -20.59 21.01
C ASP A 91 -9.95 -21.12 21.88
N THR A 92 -9.41 -20.25 22.73
CA THR A 92 -8.33 -20.60 23.66
C THR A 92 -8.95 -21.08 24.97
N VAL A 93 -8.69 -22.33 25.34
CA VAL A 93 -9.23 -22.96 26.55
C VAL A 93 -8.07 -23.34 27.46
N GLU A 94 -8.08 -22.83 28.69
CA GLU A 94 -7.16 -23.32 29.73
C GLU A 94 -7.75 -24.60 30.33
N VAL A 95 -7.04 -25.70 30.15
CA VAL A 95 -7.42 -27.00 30.71
C VAL A 95 -6.50 -27.34 31.86
N GLU A 96 -7.09 -27.71 32.99
CA GLU A 96 -6.36 -28.25 34.13
C GLU A 96 -5.84 -29.65 33.79
N THR A 97 -4.53 -29.80 33.72
CA THR A 97 -3.84 -31.07 33.50
C THR A 97 -3.43 -31.70 34.83
N GLU A 98 -3.16 -33.02 34.83
CA GLU A 98 -2.69 -33.70 36.04
C GLU A 98 -1.44 -33.00 36.60
N ALA A 99 -1.51 -32.58 37.86
CA ALA A 99 -0.37 -32.02 38.56
C ALA A 99 0.81 -33.01 38.53
N PRO A 100 2.06 -32.53 38.42
CA PRO A 100 3.22 -33.40 38.32
C PRO A 100 3.27 -34.37 39.52
N LYS A 101 3.30 -35.67 39.24
CA LYS A 101 3.35 -36.72 40.27
C LYS A 101 4.75 -36.77 40.88
N GLY A 102 4.86 -36.49 42.17
CA GLY A 102 6.12 -36.56 42.90
C GLY A 102 6.15 -35.72 44.17
N SER A 103 6.99 -36.12 45.13
CA SER A 103 7.31 -35.28 46.30
C SER A 103 8.36 -34.26 45.89
N PHE A 104 7.96 -32.99 45.79
CA PHE A 104 8.85 -31.87 45.47
C PHE A 104 9.14 -31.08 46.73
N LEU A 105 10.40 -31.12 47.18
CA LEU A 105 10.85 -30.46 48.41
C LEU A 105 11.32 -29.02 48.18
N MET A 106 11.65 -28.66 46.93
CA MET A 106 12.18 -27.35 46.59
C MET A 106 12.02 -27.05 45.10
N VAL A 107 11.92 -25.76 44.76
CA VAL A 107 11.88 -25.24 43.40
C VAL A 107 12.97 -24.18 43.21
N ALA A 108 13.56 -24.13 42.02
CA ALA A 108 14.51 -23.09 41.69
C ALA A 108 13.78 -21.81 41.28
N ARG A 109 14.20 -20.68 41.84
CA ARG A 109 13.76 -19.33 41.52
C ARG A 109 14.93 -18.54 40.96
N CYS A 110 14.69 -17.84 39.85
CA CYS A 110 15.68 -16.91 39.31
C CYS A 110 15.72 -15.65 40.18
N LYS A 111 16.86 -15.33 40.81
CA LYS A 111 17.00 -14.13 41.65
C LYS A 111 16.79 -12.82 40.89
N ARG A 112 17.05 -12.81 39.58
CA ARG A 112 16.96 -11.61 38.73
C ARG A 112 15.53 -11.31 38.28
N THR A 113 14.74 -12.33 37.98
CA THR A 113 13.39 -12.18 37.40
C THR A 113 12.28 -12.55 38.37
N GLY A 114 12.61 -13.20 39.49
CA GLY A 114 11.63 -13.77 40.42
C GLY A 114 10.89 -14.99 39.89
N ALA A 115 11.14 -15.41 38.65
CA ALA A 115 10.41 -16.52 38.01
C ALA A 115 10.79 -17.88 38.64
N ILE A 116 9.78 -18.71 38.92
CA ILE A 116 9.96 -20.08 39.39
C ILE A 116 10.20 -20.99 38.18
N LEU A 117 11.38 -21.61 38.11
CA LEU A 117 11.86 -22.38 36.96
C LEU A 117 11.62 -23.89 37.10
N GLY A 118 11.34 -24.34 38.33
CA GLY A 118 10.86 -25.69 38.63
C GLY A 118 11.74 -26.49 39.57
N SER A 119 11.32 -27.73 39.88
CA SER A 119 12.02 -28.60 40.83
C SER A 119 13.22 -29.31 40.21
N PRO A 120 14.37 -29.43 40.92
CA PRO A 120 15.54 -30.18 40.46
C PRO A 120 15.28 -31.65 40.12
N THR A 121 14.27 -32.24 40.75
CA THR A 121 13.88 -33.64 40.56
C THR A 121 12.93 -33.86 39.39
N HIS A 122 12.46 -32.78 38.75
CA HIS A 122 11.54 -32.89 37.61
C HIS A 122 12.30 -32.98 36.28
N HIS A 123 11.86 -33.87 35.39
CA HIS A 123 12.54 -34.14 34.11
C HIS A 123 12.67 -32.90 33.21
N SER A 124 11.72 -31.97 33.26
CA SER A 124 11.77 -30.73 32.45
C SER A 124 12.72 -29.66 33.00
N TYR A 125 13.23 -29.81 34.23
CA TYR A 125 14.01 -28.79 34.93
C TYR A 125 15.20 -28.25 34.11
N GLN A 126 16.02 -29.14 33.56
CA GLN A 126 17.20 -28.73 32.78
C GLN A 126 16.83 -27.97 31.51
N LYS A 127 15.72 -28.34 30.85
CA LYS A 127 15.23 -27.65 29.66
C LYS A 127 14.74 -26.24 30.03
N THR A 128 13.91 -26.13 31.07
CA THR A 128 13.36 -24.84 31.53
C THR A 128 14.46 -23.86 31.95
N LEU A 129 15.54 -24.34 32.60
CA LEU A 129 16.69 -23.50 32.94
C LEU A 129 17.41 -22.94 31.70
N ARG A 130 17.64 -23.78 30.68
CA ARG A 130 18.31 -23.35 29.44
C ARG A 130 17.47 -22.36 28.64
N ASP A 131 16.17 -22.62 28.53
CA ASP A 131 15.24 -21.72 27.83
C ASP A 131 15.14 -20.35 28.55
N HIS A 132 15.09 -20.34 29.88
CA HIS A 132 15.05 -19.10 30.65
C HIS A 132 16.37 -18.32 30.57
N HIS A 133 17.51 -19.02 30.60
CA HIS A 133 18.84 -18.43 30.43
C HIS A 133 18.99 -17.78 29.06
N ALA A 134 18.63 -18.48 27.99
CA ALA A 134 18.72 -17.96 26.62
C ALA A 134 17.89 -16.68 26.43
N ARG A 135 16.73 -16.58 27.09
CA ARG A 135 15.84 -15.41 27.01
C ARG A 135 16.30 -14.23 27.88
N THR A 136 16.81 -14.49 29.08
CA THR A 136 17.01 -13.45 30.10
C THR A 136 18.48 -13.07 30.30
N CYS A 137 19.39 -14.00 30.07
CA CYS A 137 20.81 -13.87 30.37
C CYS A 137 21.72 -14.39 29.23
N PRO A 138 21.49 -14.02 27.95
CA PRO A 138 22.22 -14.61 26.82
C PRO A 138 23.74 -14.39 26.87
N ASN A 139 24.20 -13.32 27.52
CA ASN A 139 25.62 -12.94 27.58
C ASN A 139 26.37 -13.51 28.80
N ALA A 140 25.70 -14.16 29.74
CA ALA A 140 26.34 -14.75 30.91
C ALA A 140 26.59 -16.25 30.71
N PRO A 141 27.72 -16.83 31.15
CA PRO A 141 27.92 -18.28 31.12
C PRO A 141 26.83 -19.03 31.88
N PHE A 142 26.34 -20.15 31.33
CA PHE A 142 25.24 -20.92 31.92
C PHE A 142 25.57 -21.43 33.33
N ASP A 143 26.82 -21.81 33.60
CA ASP A 143 27.25 -22.28 34.93
C ASP A 143 27.14 -21.18 36.00
N ARG A 144 27.40 -19.93 35.62
CA ARG A 144 27.22 -18.78 36.50
C ARG A 144 25.74 -18.55 36.80
N PHE A 145 24.89 -18.64 35.79
CA PHE A 145 23.44 -18.57 35.96
C PHE A 145 22.92 -19.67 36.89
N LYS A 146 23.43 -20.91 36.76
CA LYS A 146 23.06 -22.04 37.62
C LYS A 146 23.49 -21.83 39.07
N ALA A 147 24.66 -21.23 39.32
CA ALA A 147 25.14 -20.90 40.66
C ALA A 147 24.32 -19.79 41.32
N ASP A 148 23.73 -18.88 40.53
CA ASP A 148 22.94 -17.74 41.01
C ASP A 148 21.47 -18.10 41.31
N LEU A 149 21.02 -19.32 40.97
CA LEU A 149 19.65 -19.78 41.26
C LEU A 149 19.40 -19.87 42.77
N GLU A 150 18.23 -19.39 43.19
CA GLU A 150 17.78 -19.54 44.56
C GLU A 150 16.90 -20.77 44.70
N MET A 151 17.17 -21.61 45.71
CA MET A 151 16.39 -22.81 45.94
C MET A 151 15.36 -22.56 47.04
N VAL A 152 14.11 -22.41 46.64
CA VAL A 152 13.00 -22.05 47.53
C VAL A 152 12.31 -23.33 48.00
N ARG A 153 12.16 -23.46 49.33
CA ARG A 153 11.47 -24.59 49.99
C ARG A 153 10.07 -24.22 50.50
N GLU A 154 9.66 -22.99 50.26
CA GLU A 154 8.35 -22.48 50.67
C GLU A 154 7.23 -23.28 49.99
N PRO A 155 6.27 -23.82 50.76
CA PRO A 155 5.15 -24.58 50.21
C PRO A 155 4.37 -23.79 49.15
N GLU A 156 4.21 -22.48 49.33
CA GLU A 156 3.50 -21.61 48.39
C GLU A 156 4.18 -21.56 47.01
N ALA A 157 5.51 -21.47 46.96
CA ALA A 157 6.26 -21.47 45.71
C ALA A 157 6.21 -22.84 45.00
N ILE A 158 6.21 -23.92 45.78
CA ILE A 158 6.08 -25.29 45.25
C ILE A 158 4.68 -25.51 44.66
N GLU A 159 3.63 -25.07 45.35
CA GLU A 159 2.25 -25.16 44.85
C GLU A 159 2.00 -24.21 43.67
N ALA A 160 2.56 -22.99 43.67
CA ALA A 160 2.48 -22.08 42.53
C ALA A 160 3.15 -22.68 41.28
N TRP A 161 4.30 -23.34 41.43
CA TRP A 161 4.94 -24.06 40.35
C TRP A 161 4.13 -25.26 39.88
N LYS A 162 3.61 -26.08 40.81
CA LYS A 162 2.73 -27.22 40.47
C LYS A 162 1.50 -26.74 39.71
N LYS A 163 0.87 -25.64 40.15
CA LYS A 163 -0.27 -25.01 39.47
C LYS A 163 0.09 -24.53 38.07
N SER A 164 1.25 -23.90 37.90
CA SER A 164 1.73 -23.48 36.58
C SER A 164 2.02 -24.64 35.63
N MET A 165 2.32 -25.82 36.17
CA MET A 165 2.50 -27.07 35.42
C MET A 165 1.19 -27.85 35.21
N SER A 166 0.15 -27.54 35.98
CA SER A 166 -1.17 -28.16 35.91
C SER A 166 -2.16 -27.36 35.06
N THR A 167 -1.72 -26.31 34.37
CA THR A 167 -2.55 -25.54 33.43
C THR A 167 -1.92 -25.62 32.05
N ARG A 168 -2.66 -26.13 31.07
CA ARG A 168 -2.25 -26.15 29.66
C ARG A 168 -3.24 -25.38 28.82
N THR A 169 -2.70 -24.55 27.93
CA THR A 169 -3.50 -23.89 26.91
C THR A 169 -3.79 -24.86 25.77
N GLU A 170 -5.06 -25.14 25.53
CA GLU A 170 -5.56 -25.90 24.39
C GLU A 170 -6.34 -24.99 23.44
N TYR A 171 -6.35 -25.33 22.16
CA TYR A 171 -7.01 -24.58 21.11
C TYR A 171 -8.15 -25.41 20.54
N ALA A 172 -9.38 -24.93 20.66
CA ALA A 172 -10.58 -25.57 20.13
C ALA A 172 -10.98 -24.90 18.80
N PRO A 173 -11.06 -25.62 17.66
CA PRO A 173 -11.47 -25.02 16.38
C PRO A 173 -12.92 -24.52 16.43
N LYS A 174 -13.17 -23.27 15.98
CA LYS A 174 -14.50 -22.64 16.00
C LYS A 174 -15.51 -23.31 15.07
N ASP A 175 -15.07 -23.64 13.86
CA ASP A 175 -15.90 -24.26 12.82
C ASP A 175 -15.49 -25.72 12.61
N ARG A 176 -15.59 -26.54 13.68
CA ARG A 176 -15.20 -27.95 13.65
C ARG A 176 -16.07 -28.77 12.68
N GLN A 177 -15.43 -29.58 11.84
CA GLN A 177 -16.09 -30.55 10.94
C GLN A 177 -15.89 -32.00 11.41
N GLU A 178 -16.66 -32.93 10.83
CA GLU A 178 -16.55 -34.36 11.14
C GLU A 178 -15.16 -34.90 10.72
N GLY A 179 -14.47 -35.56 11.66
CA GLY A 179 -13.09 -36.05 11.47
C GLY A 179 -11.98 -35.09 11.94
N GLU A 180 -12.33 -33.89 12.42
CA GLU A 180 -11.37 -32.92 12.95
C GLU A 180 -11.15 -33.06 14.47
N PRO A 181 -9.90 -32.84 14.95
CA PRO A 181 -9.59 -32.86 16.37
C PRO A 181 -10.38 -31.78 17.12
N GLU A 182 -10.98 -32.17 18.25
CA GLU A 182 -11.78 -31.26 19.08
C GLU A 182 -10.92 -30.24 19.82
N ARG A 183 -9.76 -30.68 20.31
CA ARG A 183 -8.79 -29.85 21.03
C ARG A 183 -7.39 -30.11 20.54
N LEU A 184 -6.62 -29.02 20.44
CA LEU A 184 -5.24 -29.02 19.99
C LEU A 184 -4.38 -28.53 21.13
N GLU A 185 -3.44 -29.37 21.55
CA GLU A 185 -2.75 -29.16 22.81
C GLU A 185 -1.53 -28.21 22.72
N SER A 186 -1.25 -27.64 21.54
CA SER A 186 -0.10 -26.75 21.33
C SER A 186 -0.28 -25.85 20.10
N MET A 187 0.48 -24.76 20.05
CA MET A 187 0.55 -23.88 18.87
C MET A 187 1.04 -24.61 17.62
N ASP A 188 1.94 -25.59 17.75
CA ASP A 188 2.41 -26.40 16.62
C ASP A 188 1.30 -27.32 16.09
N ALA A 189 0.45 -27.85 16.98
CA ALA A 189 -0.74 -28.61 16.59
C ALA A 189 -1.78 -27.70 15.91
N ALA A 190 -1.98 -26.48 16.41
CA ALA A 190 -2.81 -25.46 15.75
C ALA A 190 -2.30 -25.10 14.35
N ARG A 191 -0.97 -24.93 14.21
CA ARG A 191 -0.33 -24.71 12.91
C ARG A 191 -0.57 -25.88 11.95
N GLY A 192 -0.35 -27.11 12.41
CA GLY A 192 -0.60 -28.32 11.64
C GLY A 192 -2.06 -28.42 11.20
N PHE A 193 -2.99 -28.10 12.09
CA PHE A 193 -4.42 -28.07 11.80
C PHE A 193 -4.77 -27.05 10.70
N LEU A 194 -4.26 -25.81 10.80
CA LEU A 194 -4.51 -24.80 9.78
C LEU A 194 -3.98 -25.24 8.40
N LEU A 195 -2.78 -25.82 8.36
CA LEU A 195 -2.19 -26.30 7.11
C LEU A 195 -2.91 -27.53 6.52
N ALA A 196 -3.46 -28.41 7.38
CA ALA A 196 -4.14 -29.62 6.93
C ALA A 196 -5.60 -29.38 6.53
N PHE A 197 -6.35 -28.62 7.33
CA PHE A 197 -7.81 -28.52 7.21
C PHE A 197 -8.30 -27.13 6.78
N ARG A 198 -7.51 -26.08 6.97
CA ARG A 198 -7.92 -24.69 6.71
C ARG A 198 -6.91 -23.91 5.87
N ARG A 199 -6.15 -24.60 5.00
CA ARG A 199 -5.03 -23.98 4.28
C ARG A 199 -5.49 -22.78 3.46
N GLU A 200 -6.55 -22.94 2.67
CA GLU A 200 -7.09 -21.89 1.80
C GLU A 200 -7.69 -20.70 2.57
N ALA A 201 -8.13 -20.91 3.81
CA ALA A 201 -8.59 -19.85 4.69
C ALA A 201 -7.43 -19.17 5.45
N THR A 202 -6.23 -19.77 5.43
CA THR A 202 -5.05 -19.30 6.17
C THR A 202 -4.08 -18.58 5.24
N VAL A 203 -3.63 -19.26 4.18
CA VAL A 203 -2.63 -18.76 3.23
C VAL A 203 -2.95 -19.16 1.80
N ILE A 204 -2.77 -18.21 0.89
CA ILE A 204 -2.82 -18.45 -0.56
C ILE A 204 -1.49 -18.07 -1.18
N SER A 205 -1.00 -18.88 -2.12
CA SER A 205 0.20 -18.59 -2.91
C SER A 205 -0.17 -18.08 -4.30
N ARG A 206 0.46 -16.98 -4.73
CA ARG A 206 0.25 -16.37 -6.06
C ARG A 206 1.59 -15.92 -6.65
N ASN A 207 1.71 -15.97 -7.97
CA ASN A 207 2.86 -15.40 -8.69
C ASN A 207 2.86 -13.87 -8.71
N GLN A 208 1.71 -13.26 -8.44
CA GLN A 208 1.51 -11.82 -8.36
C GLN A 208 0.52 -11.52 -7.23
N VAL A 209 0.88 -10.57 -6.37
CA VAL A 209 0.02 -10.14 -5.26
C VAL A 209 -0.31 -8.68 -5.45
N ARG A 210 -1.59 -8.33 -5.28
CA ARG A 210 -2.05 -6.95 -5.17
C ARG A 210 -2.56 -6.73 -3.76
N PHE A 211 -2.10 -5.67 -3.10
CA PHE A 211 -2.54 -5.31 -1.76
C PHE A 211 -2.62 -3.79 -1.57
N PRO A 212 -3.48 -3.29 -0.65
CA PRO A 212 -3.59 -1.87 -0.37
C PRO A 212 -2.33 -1.27 0.27
N GLY A 213 -1.97 -0.04 -0.10
CA GLY A 213 -0.79 0.66 0.40
C GLY A 213 -0.79 0.85 1.93
N ARG A 214 -1.97 1.04 2.54
CA ARG A 214 -2.14 1.12 4.01
C ARG A 214 -1.53 -0.07 4.77
N LEU A 215 -1.44 -1.25 4.16
CA LEU A 215 -0.85 -2.42 4.81
C LEU A 215 0.68 -2.34 4.90
N LEU A 216 1.34 -1.42 4.18
CA LEU A 216 2.79 -1.26 4.20
C LEU A 216 3.33 -0.89 5.59
N ALA A 217 2.52 -0.17 6.38
CA ALA A 217 2.83 0.13 7.78
C ALA A 217 2.69 -1.09 8.69
N GLU A 218 1.74 -1.97 8.39
CA GLU A 218 1.41 -3.17 9.18
C GLU A 218 2.26 -4.39 8.85
N MET A 219 2.92 -4.39 7.68
CA MET A 219 3.83 -5.46 7.27
C MET A 219 4.95 -5.64 8.30
N PRO A 220 5.34 -6.90 8.61
CA PRO A 220 6.47 -7.14 9.48
C PRO A 220 7.76 -6.55 8.88
N PRO A 221 8.70 -6.10 9.74
CA PRO A 221 10.00 -5.65 9.26
C PRO A 221 10.72 -6.81 8.56
N GLY A 222 11.32 -6.53 7.41
CA GLY A 222 12.03 -7.55 6.64
C GLY A 222 12.23 -7.16 5.18
N PRO A 223 12.91 -8.04 4.41
CA PRO A 223 13.37 -7.73 3.05
C PRO A 223 12.23 -7.33 2.10
N LEU A 224 11.04 -7.92 2.27
CA LEU A 224 9.89 -7.60 1.44
C LEU A 224 9.40 -6.16 1.66
N ARG A 225 9.18 -5.78 2.92
CA ARG A 225 8.74 -4.43 3.29
C ARG A 225 9.76 -3.39 2.87
N ASP A 226 11.03 -3.64 3.13
CA ASP A 226 12.12 -2.71 2.82
C ASP A 226 12.25 -2.52 1.30
N CYS A 227 12.12 -3.61 0.53
CA CYS A 227 12.14 -3.55 -0.93
C CYS A 227 10.98 -2.74 -1.50
N VAL A 228 9.76 -2.91 -0.97
CA VAL A 228 8.58 -2.15 -1.42
C VAL A 228 8.72 -0.67 -1.07
N ARG A 229 9.16 -0.35 0.16
CA ARG A 229 9.40 1.04 0.59
C ARG A 229 10.46 1.73 -0.27
N TYR A 230 11.59 1.07 -0.48
CA TYR A 230 12.65 1.59 -1.33
C TYR A 230 12.16 1.88 -2.75
N ALA A 231 11.36 0.98 -3.34
CA ALA A 231 10.81 1.20 -4.66
C ALA A 231 9.75 2.31 -4.70
N LEU A 232 8.95 2.46 -3.63
CA LEU A 232 7.96 3.53 -3.49
C LEU A 232 8.66 4.90 -3.43
N ASP A 233 9.71 5.03 -2.63
CA ASP A 233 10.47 6.26 -2.48
C ASP A 233 11.12 6.67 -3.82
N ARG A 234 11.67 5.70 -4.58
CA ARG A 234 12.19 5.99 -5.93
C ARG A 234 11.13 6.51 -6.90
N GLN A 235 9.89 5.99 -6.82
CA GLN A 235 8.80 6.48 -7.65
C GLN A 235 8.27 7.84 -7.17
N ARG A 236 8.39 8.17 -5.88
CA ARG A 236 8.10 9.52 -5.38
C ARG A 236 9.10 10.55 -5.90
N ASP A 237 10.37 10.15 -6.07
CA ASP A 237 11.39 11.03 -6.67
C ASP A 237 11.18 11.20 -8.18
N PHE A 238 10.88 10.10 -8.90
CA PHE A 238 10.66 10.12 -10.34
C PHE A 238 9.59 9.08 -10.77
N PRO A 239 8.31 9.48 -10.93
CA PRO A 239 7.17 8.57 -11.02
C PRO A 239 6.95 7.99 -12.42
N LEU A 240 8.00 7.63 -13.16
CA LEU A 240 7.88 7.24 -14.57
C LEU A 240 7.05 5.96 -14.76
N ASP A 241 7.34 4.91 -13.99
CA ASP A 241 6.66 3.62 -14.16
C ASP A 241 5.21 3.72 -13.71
N THR A 242 4.97 4.42 -12.60
CA THR A 242 3.63 4.74 -12.10
C THR A 242 2.85 5.54 -13.14
N ALA A 243 3.42 6.62 -13.67
CA ALA A 243 2.81 7.46 -14.71
C ALA A 243 2.42 6.64 -15.94
N ASN A 244 3.29 5.74 -16.41
CA ASN A 244 2.99 4.87 -17.54
C ASN A 244 1.89 3.85 -17.20
N GLY A 245 1.93 3.26 -16.00
CA GLY A 245 0.96 2.27 -15.54
C GLY A 245 -0.46 2.80 -15.38
N ILE A 246 -0.63 4.10 -15.07
CA ILE A 246 -1.95 4.70 -14.85
C ILE A 246 -2.63 5.23 -16.12
N ARG A 247 -1.94 5.29 -17.26
CA ARG A 247 -2.49 5.83 -18.52
C ARG A 247 -3.78 5.12 -18.93
N GLY A 248 -3.76 3.78 -18.91
CA GLY A 248 -4.93 2.97 -19.25
C GLY A 248 -6.12 3.23 -18.31
N ARG A 249 -5.87 3.42 -17.01
CA ARG A 249 -6.93 3.75 -16.05
C ARG A 249 -7.48 5.16 -16.28
N LEU A 250 -6.62 6.15 -16.50
CA LEU A 250 -7.03 7.52 -16.83
C LEU A 250 -7.97 7.57 -18.05
N ARG A 251 -7.64 6.84 -19.12
CA ARG A 251 -8.49 6.76 -20.31
C ARG A 251 -9.86 6.13 -19.99
N LYS A 252 -9.88 5.04 -19.21
CA LYS A 252 -11.14 4.40 -18.76
C LYS A 252 -12.03 5.35 -17.95
N GLU A 253 -11.43 6.25 -17.17
CA GLU A 253 -12.15 7.28 -16.41
C GLU A 253 -12.59 8.50 -17.24
N GLY A 254 -12.30 8.50 -18.55
CA GLY A 254 -12.68 9.58 -19.48
C GLY A 254 -11.67 10.73 -19.56
N PHE A 255 -10.41 10.52 -19.13
CA PHE A 255 -9.36 11.52 -19.36
C PHE A 255 -8.74 11.37 -20.75
N HIS A 256 -8.50 12.51 -21.39
CA HIS A 256 -7.73 12.65 -22.61
C HIS A 256 -6.27 12.93 -22.27
N LEU A 257 -5.39 12.09 -22.81
CA LEU A 257 -3.95 12.24 -22.70
C LEU A 257 -3.42 12.89 -23.97
N TYR A 258 -2.57 13.91 -23.84
CA TYR A 258 -1.96 14.57 -24.99
C TYR A 258 -0.57 15.08 -24.63
N LYS A 259 0.27 15.28 -25.64
CA LYS A 259 1.61 15.86 -25.48
C LYS A 259 1.64 17.27 -26.02
N LYS A 260 2.35 18.15 -25.32
CA LYS A 260 2.64 19.50 -25.82
C LYS A 260 3.97 19.50 -26.58
N GLY A 261 3.92 19.27 -27.90
CA GLY A 261 5.09 19.16 -28.77
C GLY A 261 5.73 17.75 -28.79
N SER A 262 6.63 17.51 -29.74
CA SER A 262 7.17 16.16 -30.04
C SER A 262 8.02 15.52 -28.94
N LYS A 263 8.68 16.33 -28.10
CA LYS A 263 9.41 15.90 -26.88
C LYS A 263 8.76 16.41 -25.59
N GLY A 264 7.48 16.76 -25.66
CA GLY A 264 6.75 17.43 -24.59
C GLY A 264 6.40 16.57 -23.40
N ILE A 265 6.06 17.25 -22.31
CA ILE A 265 5.40 16.65 -21.14
C ILE A 265 4.03 16.09 -21.57
N THR A 266 3.69 14.90 -21.08
CA THR A 266 2.35 14.32 -21.25
C THR A 266 1.40 14.93 -20.23
N TYR A 267 0.26 15.43 -20.69
CA TYR A 267 -0.80 15.99 -19.88
C TYR A 267 -2.03 15.09 -19.90
N ALA A 268 -2.83 15.15 -18.84
CA ALA A 268 -4.12 14.49 -18.69
C ALA A 268 -5.20 15.53 -18.34
N CYS A 269 -6.33 15.49 -19.04
CA CYS A 269 -7.48 16.33 -18.74
C CYS A 269 -8.81 15.64 -19.04
N GLY A 270 -9.86 15.94 -18.27
CA GLY A 270 -11.22 15.46 -18.57
C GLY A 270 -11.86 16.12 -19.79
N VAL A 271 -11.28 17.21 -20.30
CA VAL A 271 -11.73 17.91 -21.51
C VAL A 271 -10.78 17.59 -22.66
N ARG A 272 -11.32 17.12 -23.79
CA ARG A 272 -10.54 16.89 -25.01
C ARG A 272 -9.99 18.23 -25.52
N ARG A 273 -8.69 18.30 -25.74
CA ARG A 273 -8.06 19.51 -26.27
C ARG A 273 -8.24 19.60 -27.77
N LYS A 274 -8.57 20.80 -28.23
CA LYS A 274 -8.87 21.10 -29.63
C LYS A 274 -7.90 22.17 -30.11
N CYS A 275 -7.10 21.84 -31.12
CA CYS A 275 -6.32 22.85 -31.82
C CYS A 275 -7.26 23.81 -32.57
N ARG A 276 -6.83 25.06 -32.73
CA ARG A 276 -7.62 26.09 -33.39
C ARG A 276 -7.51 25.92 -34.90
N ASP A 277 -8.65 25.71 -35.56
CA ASP A 277 -8.70 25.70 -37.03
C ASP A 277 -8.72 27.15 -37.53
N PRO A 278 -7.81 27.56 -38.45
CA PRO A 278 -7.86 28.89 -39.08
C PRO A 278 -9.21 29.25 -39.71
N LYS A 279 -10.03 28.26 -40.09
CA LYS A 279 -11.36 28.44 -40.66
C LYS A 279 -12.45 28.66 -39.61
N SER A 280 -12.18 28.36 -38.34
CA SER A 280 -13.14 28.57 -37.26
C SER A 280 -13.24 30.06 -36.90
N SER A 281 -14.46 30.59 -36.84
CA SER A 281 -14.72 31.97 -36.45
C SER A 281 -15.09 32.04 -34.97
N PHE A 282 -14.32 32.82 -34.21
CA PHE A 282 -14.60 33.16 -32.82
C PHE A 282 -15.09 34.61 -32.74
N SER A 283 -15.80 34.97 -31.67
CA SER A 283 -16.18 36.36 -31.43
C SER A 283 -14.94 37.25 -31.22
N ASP A 284 -15.07 38.55 -31.48
CA ASP A 284 -13.97 39.51 -31.28
C ASP A 284 -13.42 39.48 -29.84
N ALA A 285 -14.28 39.24 -28.85
CA ALA A 285 -13.88 39.11 -27.45
C ALA A 285 -13.02 37.86 -27.21
N MET A 286 -13.40 36.72 -27.77
CA MET A 286 -12.64 35.46 -27.66
C MET A 286 -11.32 35.54 -28.42
N GLN A 287 -11.26 36.21 -29.57
CA GLN A 287 -10.01 36.43 -30.30
C GLN A 287 -9.01 37.27 -29.49
N LYS A 288 -9.47 38.31 -28.77
CA LYS A 288 -8.60 39.09 -27.87
C LYS A 288 -8.01 38.24 -26.74
N ILE A 289 -8.76 37.25 -26.23
CA ILE A 289 -8.24 36.29 -25.23
C ILE A 289 -7.12 35.45 -25.83
N PHE A 290 -7.32 34.93 -27.05
CA PHE A 290 -6.31 34.16 -27.75
C PHE A 290 -5.04 34.98 -28.03
N ASP A 291 -5.19 36.19 -28.57
CA ASP A 291 -4.07 37.10 -28.83
C ASP A 291 -3.25 37.41 -27.57
N CYS A 292 -3.93 37.56 -26.43
CA CYS A 292 -3.29 37.79 -25.14
C CYS A 292 -2.43 36.57 -24.73
N LEU A 293 -2.99 35.37 -24.82
CA LEU A 293 -2.32 34.11 -24.45
C LEU A 293 -1.19 33.71 -25.42
N ASP A 294 -1.32 34.04 -26.70
CA ASP A 294 -0.29 33.76 -27.70
C ASP A 294 0.91 34.72 -27.55
N LYS A 295 0.68 35.97 -27.14
CA LYS A 295 1.75 36.94 -26.86
C LYS A 295 2.51 36.63 -25.58
N THR A 296 1.79 36.24 -24.53
CA THR A 296 2.39 35.95 -23.22
C THR A 296 1.87 34.60 -22.73
N SER A 297 2.73 33.58 -22.81
CA SER A 297 2.35 32.24 -22.40
C SER A 297 2.36 32.09 -20.88
N GLY A 298 1.39 31.35 -20.31
CA GLY A 298 1.38 31.03 -18.89
C GLY A 298 0.86 32.13 -17.97
N ILE A 299 0.03 33.04 -18.49
CA ILE A 299 -0.66 34.08 -17.70
C ILE A 299 -1.77 33.45 -16.84
N GLN A 300 -2.10 34.06 -15.69
CA GLN A 300 -3.25 33.67 -14.88
C GLN A 300 -4.56 34.25 -15.41
N GLY A 301 -5.69 33.59 -15.13
CA GLY A 301 -7.00 34.04 -15.61
C GLY A 301 -7.37 35.48 -15.23
N LYS A 302 -7.00 35.92 -14.02
CA LYS A 302 -7.26 37.31 -13.57
C LYS A 302 -6.53 38.33 -14.45
N ASP A 303 -5.27 38.07 -14.75
CA ASP A 303 -4.44 38.97 -15.55
C ASP A 303 -4.89 38.98 -17.01
N VAL A 304 -5.34 37.83 -17.55
CA VAL A 304 -5.98 37.78 -18.88
C VAL A 304 -7.25 38.63 -18.91
N THR A 305 -8.08 38.53 -17.87
CA THR A 305 -9.29 39.35 -17.77
C THR A 305 -8.97 40.84 -17.73
N LEU A 306 -7.98 41.26 -16.95
CA LEU A 306 -7.54 42.64 -16.87
C LEU A 306 -6.95 43.13 -18.21
N ALA A 307 -6.14 42.31 -18.88
CA ALA A 307 -5.53 42.65 -20.16
C ALA A 307 -6.57 42.80 -21.30
N VAL A 308 -7.63 41.98 -21.29
CA VAL A 308 -8.64 41.97 -22.36
C VAL A 308 -9.77 42.97 -22.09
N ALA A 309 -10.27 43.05 -20.85
CA ALA A 309 -11.33 43.98 -20.49
C ALA A 309 -10.81 45.41 -20.28
N GLY A 310 -9.57 45.55 -19.79
CA GLY A 310 -8.98 46.80 -19.32
C GLY A 310 -9.06 46.93 -17.79
N GLU A 311 -8.03 47.51 -17.16
CA GLU A 311 -7.93 47.63 -15.70
C GLU A 311 -9.11 48.43 -15.11
N THR A 312 -9.50 49.51 -15.79
CA THR A 312 -10.58 50.42 -15.41
C THR A 312 -11.97 49.97 -15.88
N ALA A 313 -12.09 48.78 -16.49
CA ALA A 313 -13.38 48.29 -16.95
C ALA A 313 -14.31 47.95 -15.79
N ASP A 314 -15.62 48.07 -16.05
CA ASP A 314 -16.66 47.72 -15.10
C ASP A 314 -16.67 46.20 -14.82
N ASP A 315 -17.27 45.83 -13.68
CA ASP A 315 -17.32 44.42 -13.25
C ASP A 315 -18.13 43.56 -14.23
N ALA A 316 -19.10 44.15 -14.93
CA ALA A 316 -19.91 43.47 -15.94
C ALA A 316 -19.10 43.07 -17.18
N ALA A 317 -18.15 43.90 -17.63
CA ALA A 317 -17.23 43.57 -18.73
C ALA A 317 -16.23 42.51 -18.30
N LYS A 318 -15.65 42.63 -17.09
CA LYS A 318 -14.73 41.62 -16.53
C LYS A 318 -15.43 40.26 -16.38
N ALA A 319 -16.68 40.24 -15.93
CA ALA A 319 -17.49 39.02 -15.81
C ALA A 319 -17.76 38.36 -17.18
N ARG A 320 -18.01 39.16 -18.23
CA ARG A 320 -18.18 38.64 -19.60
C ARG A 320 -16.91 37.98 -20.13
N VAL A 321 -15.76 38.62 -19.98
CA VAL A 321 -14.46 38.03 -20.38
C VAL A 321 -14.16 36.75 -19.62
N LEU A 322 -14.47 36.70 -18.31
CA LEU A 322 -14.33 35.48 -17.52
C LEU A 322 -15.27 34.36 -17.98
N ALA A 323 -16.50 34.69 -18.35
CA ALA A 323 -17.45 33.71 -18.90
C ALA A 323 -16.94 33.13 -20.23
N ASP A 324 -16.47 33.99 -21.15
CA ASP A 324 -15.87 33.56 -22.42
C ASP A 324 -14.61 32.71 -22.17
N LEU A 325 -13.75 33.10 -21.23
CA LEU A 325 -12.55 32.34 -20.88
C LEU A 325 -12.91 30.94 -20.34
N ASN A 326 -13.88 30.84 -19.43
CA ASN A 326 -14.33 29.55 -18.91
C ASN A 326 -14.99 28.69 -19.98
N PHE A 327 -15.75 29.29 -20.90
CA PHE A 327 -16.30 28.60 -22.06
C PHE A 327 -15.18 28.00 -22.94
N LEU A 328 -14.15 28.79 -23.28
CA LEU A 328 -13.01 28.33 -24.08
C LEU A 328 -12.19 27.23 -23.38
N ILE A 329 -12.09 27.26 -22.05
CA ILE A 329 -11.47 26.19 -21.24
C ILE A 329 -12.29 24.90 -21.34
N GLY A 330 -13.62 25.01 -21.18
CA GLY A 330 -14.55 23.89 -21.24
C GLY A 330 -14.68 23.26 -22.63
N GLU A 331 -14.57 24.07 -23.69
CA GLU A 331 -14.59 23.59 -25.08
C GLU A 331 -13.28 22.93 -25.53
N GLY A 332 -12.20 23.11 -24.76
CA GLY A 332 -10.92 22.47 -25.03
C GLY A 332 -9.88 23.34 -25.74
N TYR A 333 -10.21 24.61 -26.05
CA TYR A 333 -9.31 25.52 -26.76
C TYR A 333 -8.24 26.17 -25.86
N ILE A 334 -8.49 26.23 -24.55
CA ILE A 334 -7.54 26.75 -23.55
C ILE A 334 -7.30 25.68 -22.48
N ALA A 335 -6.04 25.33 -22.25
CA ALA A 335 -5.63 24.49 -21.13
C ALA A 335 -5.35 25.33 -19.89
N LYS A 336 -5.96 24.96 -18.77
CA LYS A 336 -5.70 25.55 -17.44
C LYS A 336 -4.88 24.58 -16.62
N LEU A 337 -3.66 24.94 -16.24
CA LEU A 337 -2.81 24.10 -15.39
C LEU A 337 -3.22 24.20 -13.91
N HIS A 338 -2.69 23.29 -13.10
CA HIS A 338 -2.96 23.21 -11.66
C HIS A 338 -2.52 24.46 -10.88
N ASP A 339 -1.52 25.19 -11.37
CA ASP A 339 -1.02 26.46 -10.84
C ASP A 339 -1.76 27.68 -11.41
N SER A 340 -2.90 27.46 -12.06
CA SER A 340 -3.75 28.48 -12.70
C SER A 340 -3.16 29.17 -13.93
N ARG A 341 -2.00 28.73 -14.44
CA ARG A 341 -1.47 29.20 -15.72
C ARG A 341 -2.33 28.71 -16.89
N LEU A 342 -2.57 29.60 -17.84
CA LEU A 342 -3.39 29.34 -19.02
C LEU A 342 -2.53 29.25 -20.28
N PHE A 343 -2.92 28.34 -21.17
CA PHE A 343 -2.30 28.15 -22.48
C PHE A 343 -3.37 27.95 -23.54
N ALA A 344 -3.34 28.78 -24.58
CA ALA A 344 -4.12 28.51 -25.78
C ALA A 344 -3.55 27.29 -26.52
N GLN A 345 -4.43 26.47 -27.09
CA GLN A 345 -4.02 25.40 -28.00
C GLN A 345 -3.46 26.00 -29.30
N PRO A 346 -2.51 25.34 -29.97
CA PRO A 346 -1.90 25.88 -31.18
C PRO A 346 -2.94 26.03 -32.31
N VAL A 347 -2.63 26.93 -33.24
CA VAL A 347 -3.37 27.04 -34.50
C VAL A 347 -2.81 25.99 -35.46
N LEU A 348 -3.69 25.22 -36.10
CA LEU A 348 -3.31 24.26 -37.16
C LEU A 348 -2.84 25.03 -38.40
N SER A 349 -1.57 25.45 -38.41
CA SER A 349 -1.05 26.30 -39.48
C SER A 349 -0.61 25.52 -40.72
N THR A 350 -0.35 24.21 -40.61
CA THR A 350 0.04 23.34 -41.74
C THR A 350 -0.55 21.92 -41.64
N GLN A 351 -0.74 21.25 -42.79
CA GLN A 351 -1.11 19.82 -42.83
C GLN A 351 -0.08 18.92 -42.13
N ALA A 352 1.18 19.35 -42.05
CA ALA A 352 2.24 18.64 -41.33
C ALA A 352 2.03 18.68 -39.81
N GLN A 353 1.65 19.83 -39.25
CA GLN A 353 1.29 19.95 -37.83
C GLN A 353 0.00 19.19 -37.50
N ALA A 354 -1.00 19.23 -38.40
CA ALA A 354 -2.21 18.41 -38.24
C ALA A 354 -1.90 16.91 -38.24
N LYS A 355 -0.99 16.45 -39.10
CA LYS A 355 -0.52 15.05 -39.11
C LYS A 355 0.35 14.70 -37.91
N GLU A 356 1.21 15.59 -37.44
CA GLU A 356 2.06 15.36 -36.27
C GLU A 356 1.26 15.35 -34.96
N GLU A 357 0.21 16.17 -34.87
CA GLU A 357 -0.73 16.16 -33.75
C GLU A 357 -1.64 14.93 -33.78
N ALA A 358 -2.16 14.54 -34.95
CA ALA A 358 -2.88 13.28 -35.12
C ALA A 358 -2.01 12.05 -34.80
N ALA A 359 -0.73 12.04 -35.22
CA ALA A 359 0.20 10.97 -34.89
C ALA A 359 0.58 10.95 -33.40
N ASN A 360 0.63 12.11 -32.73
CA ASN A 360 0.81 12.17 -31.28
C ASN A 360 -0.45 11.70 -30.54
N GLU A 361 -1.65 11.94 -31.07
CA GLU A 361 -2.91 11.36 -30.59
C GLU A 361 -2.89 9.82 -30.77
N ASP A 362 -2.59 9.29 -31.96
CA ASP A 362 -2.55 7.84 -32.25
C ASP A 362 -1.45 7.11 -31.44
N ALA A 363 -0.26 7.69 -31.29
CA ALA A 363 0.79 7.15 -30.42
C ALA A 363 0.42 7.19 -28.93
N THR A 364 -0.57 8.01 -28.56
CA THR A 364 -1.25 7.95 -27.26
C THR A 364 -2.50 7.07 -27.23
N GLU A 365 -3.00 6.55 -28.34
CA GLU A 365 -4.12 5.58 -28.38
C GLU A 365 -3.63 4.13 -28.41
N GLU A 366 -2.50 3.83 -29.08
CA GLU A 366 -1.98 2.46 -29.26
C GLU A 366 -1.10 1.89 -28.10
N LYS A 367 -0.95 2.60 -26.97
CA LYS A 367 -0.14 2.12 -25.81
C LYS A 367 -0.80 2.21 -24.45
#